data_AF-A0A972VNQ2-F1
#
_entry.id   AF-A0A972VNQ2-F1
#
_cell.length_a   1.000
_cell.length_b   1.000
_cell.length_c   1.000
_cell.angle_alpha   90.00
_cell.angle_beta   90.00
_cell.angle_gamma   90.00
#
_symmetry.space_group_name_H-M   'P 1'
#
loop_
_entity.id
_entity.type
_entity.pdbx_description
1 polymer ?
#
loop_
_entity_poly.entity_id
_entity_poly.type
_entity_poly.pdbx_seq_one_letter_code
_entity_poly.pdbx_strand_id
1 'polypeptide(L)'
;MRILPLILICLSFVIFLLSFRKNKDLFSPARLWLMLWLFVIGITNLNWSFLQNEWSLYMWVVLLSGLLAFLLGSFCIYVLYFPAAQIPHQLNYRQLIQQIDIKRFETSIVILFGLYLIAYIIEYKIVGFLPVFTDEPSTTRLEFNIFGIHLFVNSVLAVIVLITEYLVIVKPGRRKRIFFLVLALILLVSYFFLMNRLYYLLMIISLLVITHYSVKKITIKKVGIFATIFITIFFAVASIRLVQYAENFLFIVSEMNISPNYSFVAGPYMYISMNLENLNVGVNNLGNYNYGLFSFDFLLALIRGQDYLRELVIQNSVFQASRPFTTFPYMWSYYRDFGYGGVTLFSFLWGILFSSTYWRMRTRPTPTNMIMYCLFITVVILSFFTNLISRLNFIFNILLVLSTHLYIKKKANICDDTKNKHTRLIE
;
A
#
# COMPACT_ATOMS: atom_id res chain seq x y z
N MET A 1 -10.19 -12.30 -30.82
CA MET A 1 -9.57 -12.31 -29.47
C MET A 1 -8.25 -11.56 -29.53
N ARG A 2 -8.04 -10.55 -28.67
CA ARG A 2 -6.75 -9.88 -28.53
C ARG A 2 -5.79 -10.82 -27.79
N ILE A 3 -4.71 -11.26 -28.45
CA ILE A 3 -3.77 -12.26 -27.89
C ILE A 3 -2.85 -11.62 -26.83
N LEU A 4 -2.48 -10.35 -27.01
CA LEU A 4 -1.57 -9.62 -26.12
C LEU A 4 -2.02 -9.60 -24.65
N PRO A 5 -3.29 -9.26 -24.29
CA PRO A 5 -3.79 -9.34 -22.91
C PRO A 5 -3.52 -10.68 -22.23
N LEU A 6 -3.80 -11.79 -22.93
CA LEU A 6 -3.63 -13.14 -22.41
C LEU A 6 -2.15 -13.48 -22.21
N ILE A 7 -1.28 -13.04 -23.11
CA ILE A 7 0.18 -13.19 -22.97
C ILE A 7 0.66 -12.45 -21.71
N LEU A 8 0.22 -11.22 -21.48
CA LEU A 8 0.64 -10.42 -20.32
C LEU A 8 0.17 -11.04 -19.00
N ILE A 9 -1.09 -11.49 -18.93
CA ILE A 9 -1.63 -12.20 -17.76
C ILE A 9 -0.87 -13.50 -17.51
N CYS A 10 -0.61 -14.28 -18.57
CA CYS A 10 0.15 -15.52 -18.48
C CYS A 10 1.58 -15.25 -17.99
N LEU A 11 2.26 -14.25 -18.54
CA LEU A 11 3.62 -13.86 -18.12
C LEU A 11 3.66 -13.44 -16.65
N SER A 12 2.67 -12.65 -16.20
CA SER A 12 2.52 -12.31 -14.77
C SER A 12 2.40 -13.56 -13.90
N PHE A 13 1.54 -14.51 -14.30
CA PHE A 13 1.34 -15.75 -13.57
C PHE A 13 2.59 -16.64 -13.56
N VAL A 14 3.34 -16.69 -14.67
CA VAL A 14 4.64 -17.37 -14.74
C VAL A 14 5.62 -16.74 -13.75
N ILE A 15 5.74 -15.41 -13.70
CA ILE A 15 6.61 -14.71 -12.74
C ILE A 15 6.18 -15.00 -11.29
N PHE A 16 4.87 -15.03 -11.02
CA PHE A 16 4.32 -15.39 -9.72
C PHE A 16 4.73 -16.82 -9.31
N LEU A 17 4.54 -17.82 -10.17
CA LEU A 17 4.91 -19.20 -9.89
C LEU A 17 6.44 -19.36 -9.71
N LEU A 18 7.24 -18.72 -10.57
CA LEU A 18 8.70 -18.73 -10.49
C LEU A 18 9.22 -18.13 -9.17
N SER A 19 8.48 -17.20 -8.56
CA SER A 19 8.84 -16.57 -7.29
C SER A 19 8.83 -17.54 -6.10
N PHE A 20 8.12 -18.67 -6.21
CA PHE A 20 8.11 -19.71 -5.18
C PHE A 20 9.28 -20.70 -5.30
N ARG A 21 10.07 -20.67 -6.39
CA ARG A 21 11.27 -21.52 -6.53
C ARG A 21 12.31 -21.22 -5.44
N LYS A 22 13.21 -22.17 -5.22
CA LYS A 22 14.31 -22.08 -4.24
C LYS A 22 15.14 -20.82 -4.52
N ASN A 23 15.51 -20.09 -3.46
CA ASN A 23 16.30 -18.84 -3.51
C ASN A 23 15.66 -17.63 -4.23
N LYS A 24 14.40 -17.72 -4.67
CA LYS A 24 13.64 -16.58 -5.17
C LYS A 24 12.78 -15.97 -4.06
N ASP A 25 12.57 -14.67 -4.16
CA ASP A 25 11.78 -13.85 -3.24
C ASP A 25 10.59 -13.26 -4.01
N LEU A 26 9.38 -13.51 -3.50
CA LEU A 26 8.13 -13.01 -4.07
C LEU A 26 8.03 -11.49 -3.98
N PHE A 27 8.52 -10.94 -2.87
CA PHE A 27 8.39 -9.52 -2.58
C PHE A 27 9.57 -8.70 -3.05
N SER A 28 10.51 -9.24 -3.83
CA SER A 28 11.59 -8.42 -4.40
C SER A 28 11.02 -7.31 -5.32
N PRO A 29 11.52 -6.07 -5.27
CA PRO A 29 10.83 -4.91 -5.86
C PRO A 29 10.53 -5.08 -7.34
N ALA A 30 11.55 -5.41 -8.14
CA ALA A 30 11.40 -5.56 -9.59
C ALA A 30 10.45 -6.71 -10.00
N ARG A 31 10.48 -7.86 -9.30
CA ARG A 31 9.57 -8.98 -9.63
C ARG A 31 8.13 -8.65 -9.27
N LEU A 32 7.91 -8.11 -8.07
CA LEU A 32 6.59 -7.72 -7.60
C LEU A 32 6.00 -6.64 -8.54
N TRP A 33 6.81 -5.67 -8.93
CA TRP A 33 6.45 -4.61 -9.87
C TRP A 33 6.04 -5.18 -11.23
N LEU A 34 6.89 -6.01 -11.86
CA LEU A 34 6.59 -6.64 -13.14
C LEU A 34 5.33 -7.50 -13.08
N MET A 35 5.24 -8.38 -12.08
CA MET A 35 4.10 -9.27 -11.90
C MET A 35 2.80 -8.47 -11.79
N LEU A 36 2.77 -7.42 -10.96
CA LEU A 36 1.59 -6.60 -10.78
C LEU A 36 1.20 -5.87 -12.07
N TRP A 37 2.14 -5.14 -12.68
CA TRP A 37 1.82 -4.28 -13.82
C TRP A 37 1.52 -5.05 -15.10
N LEU A 38 2.15 -6.20 -15.32
CA LEU A 38 1.77 -7.10 -16.43
C LEU A 38 0.35 -7.63 -16.24
N PHE A 39 -0.04 -7.97 -15.00
CA PHE A 39 -1.40 -8.39 -14.71
C PHE A 39 -2.40 -7.26 -14.94
N VAL A 40 -2.16 -6.07 -14.40
CA VAL A 40 -3.06 -4.92 -14.51
C VAL A 40 -3.23 -4.49 -15.98
N ILE A 41 -2.14 -4.37 -16.74
CA ILE A 41 -2.20 -4.02 -18.17
C ILE A 41 -2.94 -5.10 -18.94
N GLY A 42 -2.64 -6.38 -18.66
CA GLY A 42 -3.29 -7.51 -19.29
C GLY A 42 -4.80 -7.53 -19.04
N ILE A 43 -5.24 -7.39 -17.79
CA ILE A 43 -6.66 -7.32 -17.41
C ILE A 43 -7.35 -6.13 -18.08
N THR A 44 -6.73 -4.95 -18.04
CA THR A 44 -7.34 -3.75 -18.63
C THR A 44 -7.55 -3.94 -20.13
N ASN A 45 -6.56 -4.45 -20.86
CA ASN A 45 -6.65 -4.63 -22.31
C ASN A 45 -7.57 -5.80 -22.76
N LEU A 46 -8.24 -6.51 -21.84
CA LEU A 46 -9.30 -7.46 -22.20
C LEU A 46 -10.55 -6.76 -22.78
N ASN A 47 -10.75 -5.48 -22.47
CA ASN A 47 -11.84 -4.64 -22.94
C ASN A 47 -13.24 -5.26 -22.73
N TRP A 48 -13.53 -5.67 -21.49
CA TRP A 48 -14.83 -6.26 -21.12
C TRP A 48 -15.89 -5.22 -20.77
N SER A 49 -15.60 -3.92 -20.90
CA SER A 49 -16.54 -2.82 -20.73
C SER A 49 -16.49 -1.87 -21.93
N PHE A 50 -17.64 -1.34 -22.33
CA PHE A 50 -17.75 -0.31 -23.37
C PHE A 50 -17.16 1.05 -22.93
N LEU A 51 -16.91 1.24 -21.63
CA LEU A 51 -16.24 2.44 -21.10
C LEU A 51 -14.74 2.50 -21.41
N GLN A 52 -14.17 1.42 -21.94
CA GLN A 52 -12.74 1.31 -22.22
C GLN A 52 -12.43 1.76 -23.65
N ASN A 53 -11.46 2.66 -23.77
CA ASN A 53 -11.10 3.26 -25.05
C ASN A 53 -9.81 2.66 -25.61
N GLU A 54 -9.57 2.84 -26.90
CA GLU A 54 -8.26 2.55 -27.46
C GLU A 54 -7.24 3.55 -26.91
N TRP A 55 -6.13 3.03 -26.38
CA TRP A 55 -5.09 3.87 -25.82
C TRP A 55 -4.26 4.51 -26.92
N SER A 56 -4.07 5.82 -26.81
CA SER A 56 -3.20 6.56 -27.72
C SER A 56 -1.76 6.06 -27.62
N LEU A 57 -0.97 6.24 -28.70
CA LEU A 57 0.46 5.93 -28.67
C LEU A 57 1.17 6.67 -27.52
N TYR A 58 0.74 7.91 -27.27
CA TYR A 58 1.30 8.72 -26.20
C TYR A 58 1.01 8.15 -24.81
N MET A 59 -0.21 7.64 -24.56
CA MET A 59 -0.55 6.92 -23.33
C MET A 59 0.37 5.69 -23.14
N TRP A 60 0.60 4.90 -24.19
CA TRP A 60 1.55 3.77 -24.12
C TRP A 60 2.97 4.22 -23.76
N VAL A 61 3.45 5.32 -24.34
CA VAL A 61 4.76 5.90 -24.02
C VAL A 61 4.84 6.33 -22.56
N VAL A 62 3.83 7.04 -22.04
CA VAL A 62 3.78 7.46 -20.62
C VAL A 62 3.75 6.25 -19.69
N LEU A 63 2.93 5.25 -19.98
CA LEU A 63 2.81 4.05 -19.17
C LEU A 63 4.12 3.25 -19.16
N LEU A 64 4.65 2.90 -20.34
CA LEU A 64 5.85 2.06 -20.46
C LEU A 64 7.09 2.77 -19.92
N SER A 65 7.24 4.08 -20.14
CA SER A 65 8.36 4.85 -19.57
C SER A 65 8.37 4.81 -18.05
N GLY A 66 7.22 5.00 -17.39
CA GLY A 66 7.11 4.88 -15.93
C GLY A 66 7.49 3.48 -15.43
N LEU A 67 7.00 2.43 -16.10
CA LEU A 67 7.31 1.05 -15.71
C LEU A 67 8.80 0.72 -15.89
N LEU A 68 9.36 1.06 -17.04
CA LEU A 68 10.76 0.81 -17.36
C LEU A 68 11.69 1.65 -16.47
N ALA A 69 11.34 2.90 -16.18
CA ALA A 69 12.10 3.76 -15.28
C ALA A 69 12.21 3.16 -13.87
N PHE A 70 11.12 2.63 -13.30
CA PHE A 70 11.18 1.92 -12.02
C PHE A 70 12.13 0.71 -12.06
N LEU A 71 12.08 -0.06 -13.15
CA LEU A 71 12.96 -1.22 -13.33
C LEU A 71 14.41 -0.81 -13.53
N LEU A 72 14.68 0.27 -14.25
CA LEU A 72 16.02 0.85 -14.41
C LEU A 72 16.58 1.30 -13.05
N GLY A 73 15.81 2.03 -12.25
CA GLY A 73 16.23 2.43 -10.90
C GLY A 73 16.51 1.22 -10.00
N SER A 74 15.69 0.18 -10.11
CA SER A 74 15.91 -1.09 -9.41
C SER A 74 17.16 -1.82 -9.90
N PHE A 75 17.42 -1.80 -11.20
CA PHE A 75 18.59 -2.40 -11.84
C PHE A 75 19.89 -1.69 -11.42
N CYS A 76 19.89 -0.35 -11.34
CA CYS A 76 21.03 0.41 -10.84
C CYS A 76 21.47 -0.08 -9.45
N ILE A 77 20.51 -0.25 -8.52
CA ILE A 77 20.80 -0.78 -7.19
C ILE A 77 21.28 -2.23 -7.24
N TYR A 78 20.67 -3.05 -8.08
CA TYR A 78 21.11 -4.44 -8.26
C TYR A 78 22.57 -4.51 -8.70
N VAL A 79 22.98 -3.72 -9.69
CA VAL A 79 24.37 -3.66 -10.20
C VAL A 79 25.32 -3.14 -9.13
N LEU A 80 24.98 -2.04 -8.46
CA LEU A 80 25.80 -1.43 -7.41
C LEU A 80 26.12 -2.39 -6.26
N TYR A 81 25.19 -3.29 -5.94
CA TYR A 81 25.34 -4.23 -4.83
C TYR A 81 25.43 -5.71 -5.25
N PHE A 82 25.61 -5.98 -6.55
CA PHE A 82 25.79 -7.32 -7.11
C PHE A 82 26.90 -8.13 -6.42
N PRO A 83 28.07 -7.54 -6.06
CA PRO A 83 29.16 -8.28 -5.43
C PRO A 83 28.86 -8.79 -4.00
N ALA A 84 27.80 -8.29 -3.34
CA ALA A 84 27.44 -8.67 -1.98
C ALA A 84 26.34 -9.76 -1.89
N ALA A 85 26.05 -10.45 -3.00
CA ALA A 85 24.83 -11.24 -3.19
C ALA A 85 24.80 -12.65 -2.56
N GLN A 86 25.46 -12.88 -1.42
CA GLN A 86 25.22 -14.06 -0.57
C GLN A 86 24.34 -13.69 0.62
N ILE A 87 23.09 -13.30 0.34
CA ILE A 87 22.21 -12.77 1.38
C ILE A 87 21.25 -13.86 1.89
N PRO A 88 21.28 -14.21 3.19
CA PRO A 88 20.39 -15.22 3.74
C PRO A 88 18.92 -14.89 3.49
N HIS A 89 18.13 -15.93 3.17
CA HIS A 89 16.72 -15.77 2.78
C HIS A 89 15.79 -15.39 3.93
N GLN A 90 16.18 -15.69 5.18
CA GLN A 90 15.38 -15.46 6.36
C GLN A 90 16.13 -14.58 7.34
N LEU A 91 15.42 -13.62 7.93
CA LEU A 91 15.96 -12.81 9.00
C LEU A 91 15.96 -13.62 10.30
N ASN A 92 17.06 -13.56 11.05
CA ASN A 92 17.10 -14.17 12.37
C ASN A 92 16.29 -13.33 13.36
N TYR A 93 15.05 -13.73 13.63
CA TYR A 93 14.16 -13.01 14.54
C TYR A 93 14.76 -12.79 15.94
N ARG A 94 15.66 -13.68 16.41
CA ARG A 94 16.35 -13.49 17.70
C ARG A 94 17.23 -12.23 17.68
N GLN A 95 17.92 -11.96 16.56
CA GLN A 95 18.72 -10.76 16.38
C GLN A 95 17.85 -9.50 16.31
N LEU A 96 16.66 -9.59 15.70
CA LEU A 96 15.71 -8.47 15.63
C LEU A 96 15.18 -8.10 17.03
N ILE A 97 14.74 -9.09 17.82
CA ILE A 97 14.24 -8.87 19.19
C ILE A 97 15.33 -8.25 20.09
N GLN A 98 16.59 -8.68 19.94
CA GLN A 98 17.70 -8.15 20.75
C GLN A 98 17.91 -6.64 20.56
N GLN A 99 17.53 -6.08 19.41
CA GLN A 99 17.65 -4.65 19.11
C GLN A 99 16.51 -3.79 19.67
N ILE A 100 15.42 -4.42 20.14
CA ILE A 100 14.19 -3.74 20.57
C ILE A 100 14.07 -3.77 22.11
N ASP A 101 13.71 -2.63 22.69
CA ASP A 101 13.18 -2.54 24.06
C ASP A 101 11.68 -2.89 24.04
N ILE A 102 11.37 -4.10 24.50
CA ILE A 102 10.02 -4.67 24.47
C ILE A 102 9.05 -3.83 25.30
N LYS A 103 9.47 -3.29 26.45
CA LYS A 103 8.59 -2.48 27.30
C LYS A 103 8.22 -1.18 26.61
N ARG A 104 9.21 -0.49 26.04
CA ARG A 104 8.95 0.73 25.25
C ARG A 104 8.07 0.45 24.05
N PHE A 105 8.24 -0.71 23.41
CA PHE A 105 7.42 -1.10 22.26
C PHE A 105 5.96 -1.32 22.65
N GLU A 106 5.70 -2.07 23.71
CA GLU A 106 4.36 -2.26 24.26
C GLU A 106 3.71 -0.91 24.65
N THR A 107 4.43 -0.06 25.37
CA THR A 107 3.95 1.26 25.78
C THR A 107 3.63 2.15 24.57
N SER A 108 4.47 2.12 23.52
CA SER A 108 4.24 2.92 22.31
C SER A 108 2.96 2.51 21.59
N ILE A 109 2.71 1.20 21.46
CA ILE A 109 1.48 0.68 20.85
C ILE A 109 0.25 1.13 21.66
N VAL A 110 0.31 1.02 22.98
CA VAL A 110 -0.81 1.40 23.86
C VAL A 110 -1.08 2.91 23.81
N ILE A 111 -0.03 3.75 23.80
CA ILE A 111 -0.17 5.21 23.67
C ILE A 111 -0.80 5.57 22.31
N LEU A 112 -0.29 5.02 21.21
CA LEU A 112 -0.83 5.31 19.87
C LEU A 112 -2.27 4.82 19.72
N PHE A 113 -2.60 3.66 20.30
CA PHE A 113 -3.99 3.18 20.37
C PHE A 113 -4.89 4.12 21.18
N GLY A 114 -4.39 4.64 22.32
CA GLY A 114 -5.10 5.64 23.12
C GLY A 114 -5.35 6.94 22.36
N LEU A 115 -4.34 7.45 21.65
CA LEU A 115 -4.47 8.64 20.79
C LEU A 115 -5.49 8.43 19.66
N TYR A 116 -5.45 7.25 19.02
CA TYR A 116 -6.45 6.86 18.03
C TYR A 116 -7.87 6.89 18.61
N LEU A 117 -8.10 6.27 19.77
CA LEU A 117 -9.42 6.22 20.39
C LEU A 117 -9.92 7.60 20.81
N ILE A 118 -9.05 8.43 21.39
CA ILE A 118 -9.39 9.80 21.79
C ILE A 118 -9.79 10.60 20.55
N ALA A 119 -9.01 10.53 19.46
CA ALA A 119 -9.32 11.21 18.21
C ALA A 119 -10.66 10.74 17.63
N TYR A 120 -10.90 9.43 17.61
CA TYR A 120 -12.14 8.84 17.12
C TYR A 120 -13.36 9.32 17.92
N ILE A 121 -13.26 9.36 19.25
CA ILE A 121 -14.35 9.82 20.13
C ILE A 121 -14.59 11.32 19.96
N ILE A 122 -13.53 12.13 19.88
CA ILE A 122 -13.65 13.58 19.65
C ILE A 122 -14.35 13.84 18.31
N GLU A 123 -13.91 13.17 17.25
CA GLU A 123 -14.49 13.35 15.93
C GLU A 123 -15.95 12.89 15.88
N TYR A 124 -16.27 11.74 16.48
CA TYR A 124 -17.65 11.29 16.64
C TYR A 124 -18.52 12.31 17.39
N LYS A 125 -18.01 12.92 18.46
CA LYS A 125 -18.76 13.93 19.23
C LYS A 125 -19.01 15.22 18.45
N ILE A 126 -18.09 15.62 17.59
CA ILE A 126 -18.20 16.86 16.80
C ILE A 126 -19.09 16.63 15.57
N VAL A 127 -18.89 15.52 14.86
CA VAL A 127 -19.65 15.17 13.64
C VAL A 127 -21.05 14.69 13.99
N GLY A 128 -21.23 14.01 15.12
CA GLY A 128 -22.54 13.61 15.65
C GLY A 128 -23.10 12.29 15.11
N PHE A 129 -22.41 11.63 14.18
CA PHE A 129 -22.85 10.35 13.62
C PHE A 129 -21.66 9.44 13.26
N LEU A 130 -21.94 8.15 13.04
CA LEU A 130 -21.02 7.21 12.41
C LEU A 130 -21.55 6.87 11.01
N PRO A 131 -20.72 6.93 9.94
CA PRO A 131 -21.19 6.76 8.56
C PRO A 131 -21.99 5.49 8.30
N VAL A 132 -21.64 4.38 8.95
CA VAL A 132 -22.36 3.10 8.80
C VAL A 132 -23.84 3.15 9.21
N PHE A 133 -24.23 4.07 10.10
CA PHE A 133 -25.58 4.19 10.65
C PHE A 133 -26.41 5.30 9.98
N THR A 134 -25.86 5.95 8.95
CA THR A 134 -26.60 6.95 8.16
C THR A 134 -27.33 6.31 6.99
N ASP A 135 -28.34 6.99 6.45
CA ASP A 135 -29.09 6.51 5.27
C ASP A 135 -28.22 6.42 4.00
N GLU A 136 -27.18 7.25 3.90
CA GLU A 136 -26.23 7.24 2.78
C GLU A 136 -24.77 7.07 3.23
N PRO A 137 -24.34 5.87 3.68
CA PRO A 137 -22.99 5.64 4.22
C PRO A 137 -21.84 5.94 3.24
N SER A 138 -22.12 5.99 1.94
CA SER A 138 -21.12 6.24 0.89
C SER A 138 -20.71 7.71 0.78
N THR A 139 -21.65 8.63 1.02
CA THR A 139 -21.46 10.08 0.91
C THR A 139 -21.02 10.66 2.25
N THR A 140 -21.74 10.32 3.33
CA THR A 140 -21.50 10.82 4.70
C THR A 140 -20.13 10.44 5.26
N ARG A 141 -19.52 9.35 4.78
CA ARG A 141 -18.15 8.97 5.19
C ARG A 141 -17.09 10.03 4.88
N LEU A 142 -17.33 10.92 3.91
CA LEU A 142 -16.40 11.98 3.54
C LEU A 142 -16.45 13.15 4.54
N GLU A 143 -17.57 13.29 5.27
CA GLU A 143 -17.80 14.33 6.27
C GLU A 143 -17.14 14.00 7.62
N PHE A 144 -16.90 12.70 7.88
CA PHE A 144 -16.12 12.26 9.03
C PHE A 144 -14.62 12.49 8.79
N ASN A 145 -14.23 13.76 8.73
CA ASN A 145 -12.85 14.19 8.48
C ASN A 145 -12.55 15.57 9.06
N ILE A 146 -12.33 15.65 10.37
CA ILE A 146 -11.84 16.87 11.01
C ILE A 146 -10.33 16.96 10.83
N PHE A 147 -9.88 17.95 10.06
CA PHE A 147 -8.47 18.15 9.76
C PHE A 147 -7.59 18.15 11.03
N GLY A 148 -6.44 17.48 10.96
CA GLY A 148 -5.53 17.28 12.09
C GLY A 148 -5.95 16.13 13.02
N ILE A 149 -7.18 16.15 13.56
CA ILE A 149 -7.69 15.08 14.44
C ILE A 149 -7.82 13.77 13.66
N HIS A 150 -8.35 13.86 12.44
CA HIS A 150 -8.57 12.71 11.57
C HIS A 150 -7.25 12.02 11.13
N LEU A 151 -6.09 12.69 11.26
CA LEU A 151 -4.78 12.05 11.06
C LEU A 151 -4.55 10.93 12.08
N PHE A 152 -4.96 11.14 13.33
CA PHE A 152 -4.89 10.14 14.40
C PHE A 152 -5.97 9.07 14.24
N VAL A 153 -7.15 9.39 13.72
CA VAL A 153 -8.11 8.34 13.31
C VAL A 153 -7.52 7.48 12.19
N ASN A 154 -6.80 8.08 11.25
CA ASN A 154 -6.11 7.36 10.19
C ASN A 154 -4.80 6.69 10.63
N SER A 155 -4.35 6.86 11.89
CA SER A 155 -3.17 6.17 12.42
C SER A 155 -3.41 4.68 12.68
N VAL A 156 -4.62 4.19 12.42
CA VAL A 156 -4.99 2.78 12.50
C VAL A 156 -4.00 1.88 11.73
N LEU A 157 -3.49 2.35 10.58
CA LEU A 157 -2.50 1.61 9.80
C LEU A 157 -1.21 1.40 10.61
N ALA A 158 -0.64 2.48 11.15
CA ALA A 158 0.58 2.42 11.96
C ALA A 158 0.38 1.51 13.17
N VAL A 159 -0.73 1.65 13.90
CA VAL A 159 -0.98 0.83 15.10
C VAL A 159 -1.15 -0.65 14.75
N ILE A 160 -1.90 -0.98 13.70
CA ILE A 160 -2.07 -2.37 13.24
C ILE A 160 -0.74 -2.97 12.78
N VAL A 161 0.07 -2.22 12.04
CA VAL A 161 1.39 -2.64 11.57
C VAL A 161 2.30 -2.94 12.76
N LEU A 162 2.33 -2.06 13.77
CA LEU A 162 3.12 -2.25 15.00
C LEU A 162 2.61 -3.41 15.86
N ILE A 163 1.30 -3.60 16.00
CA ILE A 163 0.72 -4.78 16.68
C ILE A 163 1.13 -6.07 15.96
N THR A 164 1.03 -6.07 14.63
CA THR A 164 1.38 -7.22 13.80
C THR A 164 2.86 -7.57 13.95
N GLU A 165 3.72 -6.55 13.89
CA GLU A 165 5.15 -6.68 14.14
C GLU A 165 5.42 -7.26 15.53
N TYR A 166 4.80 -6.70 16.57
CA TYR A 166 4.95 -7.18 17.95
C TYR A 166 4.55 -8.65 18.10
N LEU A 167 3.38 -9.03 17.59
CA LEU A 167 2.88 -10.40 17.69
C LEU A 167 3.76 -11.42 16.95
N VAL A 168 4.32 -11.02 15.80
CA VAL A 168 5.11 -11.91 14.94
C VAL A 168 6.57 -12.00 15.40
N ILE A 169 7.19 -10.86 15.74
CA ILE A 169 8.60 -10.78 16.12
C ILE A 169 8.78 -11.14 17.60
N VAL A 170 8.06 -10.50 18.52
CA VAL A 170 8.28 -10.69 19.98
C VAL A 170 7.72 -12.02 20.47
N LYS A 171 6.64 -12.52 19.85
CA LYS A 171 5.93 -13.76 20.26
C LYS A 171 5.59 -13.76 21.76
N PRO A 172 4.77 -12.81 22.21
CA PRO A 172 4.44 -12.65 23.62
C PRO A 172 3.68 -13.85 24.19
N GLY A 173 3.70 -13.99 25.52
CA GLY A 173 2.91 -14.98 26.25
C GLY A 173 1.39 -14.79 26.04
N ARG A 174 0.60 -15.84 26.35
CA ARG A 174 -0.83 -15.92 26.03
C ARG A 174 -1.65 -14.70 26.43
N ARG A 175 -1.46 -14.16 27.65
CA ARG A 175 -2.21 -12.99 28.15
C ARG A 175 -1.96 -11.74 27.31
N LYS A 176 -0.68 -11.38 27.10
CA LYS A 176 -0.29 -10.24 26.27
C LYS A 176 -0.71 -10.43 24.81
N ARG A 177 -0.58 -11.65 24.28
CA ARG A 177 -1.05 -11.98 22.93
C ARG A 177 -2.54 -11.68 22.76
N ILE A 178 -3.38 -12.15 23.69
CA ILE A 178 -4.82 -11.89 23.67
C ILE A 178 -5.09 -10.39 23.78
N PHE A 179 -4.42 -9.70 24.71
CA PHE A 179 -4.57 -8.25 24.88
C PHE A 179 -4.35 -7.47 23.56
N PHE A 180 -3.22 -7.66 22.88
CA PHE A 180 -2.95 -6.97 21.61
C PHE A 180 -3.86 -7.41 20.46
N LEU A 181 -4.34 -8.67 20.45
CA LEU A 181 -5.36 -9.12 19.50
C LEU A 181 -6.71 -8.43 19.73
N VAL A 182 -7.08 -8.18 20.99
CA VAL A 182 -8.29 -7.42 21.32
C VAL A 182 -8.14 -5.96 20.86
N LEU A 183 -6.99 -5.32 21.06
CA LEU A 183 -6.74 -3.98 20.51
C LEU A 183 -6.87 -3.96 18.98
N ALA A 184 -6.27 -4.93 18.29
CA ALA A 184 -6.41 -5.06 16.83
C ALA A 184 -7.86 -5.25 16.40
N LEU A 185 -8.64 -6.06 17.14
CA LEU A 185 -10.07 -6.25 16.85
C LEU A 185 -10.86 -4.95 17.02
N ILE A 186 -10.61 -4.18 18.09
CA ILE A 186 -11.25 -2.88 18.31
C ILE A 186 -10.94 -1.93 17.15
N LEU A 187 -9.68 -1.85 16.72
CA LEU A 187 -9.26 -1.05 15.56
C LEU A 187 -10.00 -1.46 14.29
N LEU A 188 -10.16 -2.76 14.05
CA LEU A 188 -10.87 -3.26 12.88
C LEU A 188 -12.36 -2.91 12.92
N VAL A 189 -13.02 -3.13 14.06
CA VAL A 189 -14.46 -2.85 14.19
C VAL A 189 -14.76 -1.34 14.15
N SER A 190 -13.96 -0.52 14.81
CA SER A 190 -14.14 0.93 14.78
C SER A 190 -13.93 1.52 13.37
N TYR A 191 -12.94 1.02 12.63
CA TYR A 191 -12.68 1.45 11.26
C TYR A 191 -13.69 0.86 10.26
N PHE A 192 -14.34 -0.26 10.59
CA PHE A 192 -15.49 -0.79 9.84
C PHE A 192 -16.63 0.21 9.85
N PHE A 193 -16.92 0.84 10.99
CA PHE A 193 -17.97 1.86 11.08
C PHE A 193 -17.69 3.12 10.21
N LEU A 194 -16.44 3.36 9.82
CA LEU A 194 -16.06 4.43 8.88
C LEU A 194 -16.16 4.03 7.40
N MET A 195 -16.59 2.80 7.08
CA MET A 195 -16.78 2.29 5.72
C MET A 195 -15.53 2.33 4.82
N ASN A 196 -14.34 2.36 5.41
CA ASN A 196 -13.08 2.52 4.68
C ASN A 196 -12.37 1.17 4.44
N ARG A 197 -12.44 0.68 3.21
CA ARG A 197 -11.97 -0.65 2.80
C ARG A 197 -10.45 -0.75 2.64
N LEU A 198 -9.81 0.36 2.32
CA LEU A 198 -8.39 0.39 1.95
C LEU A 198 -7.51 -0.13 3.10
N TYR A 199 -7.86 0.21 4.34
CA TYR A 199 -7.02 -0.10 5.51
C TYR A 199 -7.03 -1.58 5.89
N TYR A 200 -8.09 -2.34 5.57
CA TYR A 200 -8.07 -3.81 5.70
C TYR A 200 -7.08 -4.45 4.74
N LEU A 201 -7.04 -3.97 3.50
CA LEU A 201 -6.09 -4.44 2.50
C LEU A 201 -4.66 -4.13 2.96
N LEU A 202 -4.40 -2.91 3.44
CA LEU A 202 -3.09 -2.52 3.96
C LEU A 202 -2.65 -3.41 5.14
N MET A 203 -3.57 -3.75 6.05
CA MET A 203 -3.30 -4.68 7.15
C MET A 203 -2.92 -6.07 6.64
N ILE A 204 -3.72 -6.64 5.74
CA ILE A 204 -3.50 -8.00 5.23
C ILE A 204 -2.15 -8.08 4.51
N ILE A 205 -1.84 -7.07 3.68
CA ILE A 205 -0.54 -6.96 3.03
C ILE A 205 0.58 -6.92 4.08
N SER A 206 0.43 -6.07 5.11
CA SER A 206 1.46 -5.92 6.14
C SER A 206 1.72 -7.21 6.91
N LEU A 207 0.65 -7.91 7.35
CA LEU A 207 0.74 -9.20 8.01
C LEU A 207 1.40 -10.27 7.14
N LEU A 208 1.05 -10.29 5.86
CA LEU A 208 1.61 -11.21 4.88
C LEU A 208 3.12 -10.95 4.72
N VAL A 209 3.53 -9.71 4.49
CA VAL A 209 4.93 -9.35 4.29
C VAL A 209 5.78 -9.57 5.54
N ILE A 210 5.29 -9.16 6.72
CA ILE A 210 6.00 -9.35 7.98
C ILE A 210 6.20 -10.85 8.25
N THR A 211 5.16 -11.65 8.02
CA THR A 211 5.26 -13.12 8.18
C THR A 211 6.27 -13.74 7.20
N HIS A 212 6.30 -13.25 5.95
CA HIS A 212 7.23 -13.73 4.93
C HIS A 212 8.70 -13.55 5.34
N TYR A 213 9.04 -12.39 5.90
CA TYR A 213 10.42 -12.05 6.24
C TYR A 213 10.85 -12.44 7.66
N SER A 214 9.95 -12.43 8.65
CA SER A 214 10.30 -12.72 10.05
C SER A 214 10.16 -14.18 10.47
N VAL A 215 9.25 -14.95 9.86
CA VAL A 215 8.89 -16.29 10.38
C VAL A 215 9.30 -17.40 9.44
N LYS A 216 8.59 -17.50 8.31
CA LYS A 216 8.77 -18.55 7.31
C LYS A 216 8.37 -17.98 5.97
N LYS A 217 9.15 -18.33 4.94
CA LYS A 217 8.80 -18.04 3.55
C LYS A 217 7.34 -18.45 3.32
N ILE A 218 6.56 -17.53 2.78
CA ILE A 218 5.16 -17.79 2.47
C ILE A 218 5.08 -18.79 1.33
N THR A 219 4.19 -19.77 1.50
CA THR A 219 3.83 -20.74 0.48
C THR A 219 2.65 -20.24 -0.34
N ILE A 220 2.48 -20.75 -1.55
CA ILE A 220 1.33 -20.40 -2.42
C ILE A 220 -0.01 -20.66 -1.71
N LYS A 221 -0.10 -21.72 -0.91
CA LYS A 221 -1.27 -22.04 -0.07
C LYS A 221 -1.63 -20.88 0.87
N LYS A 222 -0.63 -20.29 1.54
CA LYS A 222 -0.85 -19.16 2.46
C LYS A 222 -1.26 -17.89 1.70
N VAL A 223 -0.70 -17.63 0.52
CA VAL A 223 -1.17 -16.53 -0.34
C VAL A 223 -2.64 -16.70 -0.69
N GLY A 224 -3.05 -17.92 -1.08
CA GLY A 224 -4.46 -18.24 -1.35
C GLY A 224 -5.38 -18.03 -0.15
N ILE A 225 -4.95 -18.41 1.06
CA ILE A 225 -5.71 -18.16 2.30
C ILE A 225 -5.88 -16.65 2.53
N PHE A 226 -4.80 -15.87 2.45
CA PHE A 226 -4.88 -14.41 2.62
C PHE A 226 -5.77 -13.75 1.55
N ALA A 227 -5.68 -14.19 0.30
CA ALA A 227 -6.54 -13.71 -0.78
C ALA A 227 -8.02 -14.03 -0.50
N THR A 228 -8.32 -15.25 -0.04
CA THR A 228 -9.70 -15.68 0.30
C THR A 228 -10.26 -14.85 1.45
N ILE A 229 -9.47 -14.62 2.51
CA ILE A 229 -9.86 -13.76 3.64
C ILE A 229 -10.13 -12.33 3.16
N PHE A 230 -9.24 -11.78 2.33
CA PHE A 230 -9.42 -10.43 1.80
C PHE A 230 -10.70 -10.32 0.96
N ILE A 231 -10.92 -11.27 0.04
CA ILE A 231 -12.12 -11.32 -0.79
C ILE A 231 -13.38 -11.41 0.08
N THR A 232 -13.36 -12.27 1.11
CA THR A 232 -14.48 -12.43 2.05
C THR A 232 -14.79 -11.13 2.79
N ILE A 233 -13.77 -10.44 3.33
CA ILE A 233 -13.94 -9.15 4.02
C ILE A 233 -14.44 -8.08 3.04
N PHE A 234 -13.87 -8.04 1.82
CA PHE A 234 -14.26 -7.10 0.79
C PHE A 234 -15.74 -7.26 0.43
N PHE A 235 -16.20 -8.50 0.23
CA PHE A 235 -17.61 -8.79 -0.04
C PHE A 235 -18.50 -8.59 1.18
N ALA A 236 -18.05 -8.86 2.40
CA ALA A 236 -18.82 -8.60 3.62
C ALA A 236 -19.04 -7.09 3.86
N VAL A 237 -18.03 -6.26 3.58
CA VAL A 237 -18.20 -4.79 3.62
C VAL A 237 -19.02 -4.31 2.42
N ALA A 238 -18.97 -5.03 1.28
CA ALA A 238 -19.84 -4.77 0.15
C ALA A 238 -21.31 -5.07 0.47
N SER A 239 -21.62 -6.22 1.08
CA SER A 239 -22.98 -6.74 1.28
C SER A 239 -23.90 -5.84 2.10
N ILE A 240 -23.34 -5.05 3.03
CA ILE A 240 -24.05 -4.00 3.76
C ILE A 240 -24.67 -2.98 2.80
N ARG A 241 -24.08 -2.79 1.61
CA ARG A 241 -24.62 -2.00 0.51
C ARG A 241 -25.46 -2.90 -0.40
N LEU A 242 -26.65 -3.34 0.03
CA LEU A 242 -27.70 -4.00 -0.79
C LEU A 242 -27.19 -4.72 -2.07
N VAL A 243 -26.35 -5.74 -1.91
CA VAL A 243 -25.47 -6.25 -2.99
C VAL A 243 -26.17 -6.96 -4.14
N GLN A 244 -27.36 -7.54 -3.93
CA GLN A 244 -28.10 -8.18 -5.03
C GLN A 244 -28.55 -7.18 -6.10
N TYR A 245 -28.84 -5.94 -5.72
CA TYR A 245 -29.04 -4.87 -6.68
C TYR A 245 -27.70 -4.26 -7.12
N ALA A 246 -26.68 -4.24 -6.24
CA ALA A 246 -25.38 -3.66 -6.55
C ALA A 246 -24.56 -4.43 -7.61
N GLU A 247 -24.66 -5.76 -7.72
CA GLU A 247 -23.94 -6.52 -8.77
C GLU A 247 -24.51 -6.25 -10.16
N ASN A 248 -25.84 -6.34 -10.31
CA ASN A 248 -26.52 -5.99 -11.55
C ASN A 248 -26.40 -4.49 -11.85
N PHE A 249 -26.46 -3.64 -10.82
CA PHE A 249 -26.22 -2.21 -10.96
C PHE A 249 -24.80 -1.92 -11.43
N LEU A 250 -23.77 -2.51 -10.80
CA LEU A 250 -22.39 -2.34 -11.24
C LEU A 250 -22.19 -2.89 -12.65
N PHE A 251 -22.80 -4.02 -12.99
CA PHE A 251 -22.73 -4.56 -14.34
C PHE A 251 -23.32 -3.59 -15.39
N ILE A 252 -24.47 -3.00 -15.11
CA ILE A 252 -25.14 -2.02 -15.98
C ILE A 252 -24.33 -0.71 -16.05
N VAL A 253 -23.99 -0.14 -14.90
CA VAL A 253 -23.25 1.13 -14.79
C VAL A 253 -21.82 1.03 -15.35
N SER A 254 -21.26 -0.17 -15.35
CA SER A 254 -19.96 -0.45 -15.96
C SER A 254 -20.06 -0.72 -17.45
N GLU A 255 -21.26 -0.73 -18.04
CA GLU A 255 -21.51 -1.03 -19.46
C GLU A 255 -20.74 -2.28 -19.92
N MET A 256 -20.91 -3.38 -19.19
CA MET A 256 -20.16 -4.60 -19.44
C MET A 256 -20.53 -5.22 -20.79
N ASN A 257 -19.51 -5.56 -21.58
CA ASN A 257 -19.60 -6.26 -22.85
C ASN A 257 -19.35 -7.78 -22.70
N ILE A 258 -19.96 -8.39 -21.68
CA ILE A 258 -19.93 -9.84 -21.43
C ILE A 258 -21.34 -10.33 -21.10
N SER A 259 -21.57 -11.65 -21.10
CA SER A 259 -22.89 -12.19 -20.72
C SER A 259 -23.25 -11.78 -19.27
N PRO A 260 -24.50 -11.38 -19.00
CA PRO A 260 -24.98 -11.08 -17.64
C PRO A 260 -24.81 -12.22 -16.65
N ASN A 261 -24.68 -13.47 -17.12
CA ASN A 261 -24.36 -14.63 -16.27
C ASN A 261 -23.02 -14.48 -15.52
N TYR A 262 -22.14 -13.59 -15.99
CA TYR A 262 -20.85 -13.28 -15.39
C TYR A 262 -20.84 -11.91 -14.67
N SER A 263 -22.00 -11.40 -14.24
CA SER A 263 -22.13 -10.09 -13.60
C SER A 263 -21.23 -9.89 -12.38
N PHE A 264 -20.97 -10.96 -11.62
CA PHE A 264 -20.07 -10.95 -10.46
C PHE A 264 -18.63 -10.50 -10.78
N VAL A 265 -18.19 -10.61 -12.04
CA VAL A 265 -16.85 -10.19 -12.49
C VAL A 265 -16.75 -8.68 -12.65
N ALA A 266 -17.87 -7.98 -12.90
CA ALA A 266 -17.90 -6.56 -13.24
C ALA A 266 -17.20 -5.70 -12.18
N GLY A 267 -17.53 -5.89 -10.90
CA GLY A 267 -16.93 -5.14 -9.80
C GLY A 267 -15.39 -5.29 -9.78
N PRO A 268 -14.85 -6.48 -9.53
CA PRO A 268 -13.40 -6.71 -9.50
C PRO A 268 -12.67 -6.27 -10.77
N TYR A 269 -13.27 -6.50 -11.94
CA TYR A 269 -12.69 -6.09 -13.22
C TYR A 269 -12.54 -4.58 -13.31
N MET A 270 -13.62 -3.84 -13.06
CA MET A 270 -13.66 -2.39 -13.21
C MET A 270 -12.80 -1.67 -12.18
N TYR A 271 -12.67 -2.21 -10.97
CA TYR A 271 -11.73 -1.69 -9.97
C TYR A 271 -10.25 -1.79 -10.39
N ILE A 272 -9.91 -2.67 -11.34
CA ILE A 272 -8.56 -2.77 -11.90
C ILE A 272 -8.45 -1.91 -13.16
N SER A 273 -9.35 -2.14 -14.13
CA SER A 273 -9.26 -1.57 -15.48
C SER A 273 -9.43 -0.05 -15.49
N MET A 274 -10.38 0.47 -14.73
CA MET A 274 -10.73 1.89 -14.80
C MET A 274 -9.62 2.82 -14.33
N ASN A 275 -8.67 2.36 -13.51
CA ASN A 275 -7.54 3.22 -13.13
C ASN A 275 -6.68 3.58 -14.34
N LEU A 276 -6.40 2.60 -15.20
CA LEU A 276 -5.61 2.83 -16.41
C LEU A 276 -6.40 3.55 -17.50
N GLU A 277 -7.72 3.32 -17.59
CA GLU A 277 -8.59 4.13 -18.46
C GLU A 277 -8.66 5.59 -18.03
N ASN A 278 -8.78 5.84 -16.73
CA ASN A 278 -8.72 7.19 -16.17
C ASN A 278 -7.37 7.85 -16.45
N LEU A 279 -6.27 7.10 -16.38
CA LEU A 279 -4.96 7.60 -16.79
C LEU A 279 -4.94 7.93 -18.30
N ASN A 280 -5.51 7.09 -19.16
CA ASN A 280 -5.59 7.35 -20.60
C ASN A 280 -6.38 8.64 -20.90
N VAL A 281 -7.56 8.79 -20.31
CA VAL A 281 -8.38 10.01 -20.45
C VAL A 281 -7.61 11.23 -19.91
N GLY A 282 -6.99 11.11 -18.74
CA GLY A 282 -6.20 12.18 -18.15
C GLY A 282 -4.99 12.60 -19.00
N VAL A 283 -4.24 11.63 -19.54
CA VAL A 283 -3.06 11.89 -20.38
C VAL A 283 -3.42 12.64 -21.65
N ASN A 284 -4.54 12.27 -22.29
CA ASN A 284 -4.96 12.88 -23.56
C ASN A 284 -5.66 14.24 -23.41
N ASN A 285 -6.23 14.54 -22.22
CA ASN A 285 -7.05 15.74 -22.02
C ASN A 285 -6.44 16.78 -21.06
N LEU A 286 -5.30 16.48 -20.43
CA LEU A 286 -4.64 17.43 -19.53
C LEU A 286 -4.06 18.61 -20.31
N GLY A 287 -4.69 19.79 -20.19
CA GLY A 287 -4.22 21.00 -20.84
C GLY A 287 -2.98 21.62 -20.19
N ASN A 288 -2.99 21.80 -18.86
CA ASN A 288 -1.91 22.44 -18.11
C ASN A 288 -1.44 21.57 -16.93
N TYR A 289 -0.14 21.65 -16.65
CA TYR A 289 0.47 20.98 -15.50
C TYR A 289 0.29 21.77 -14.20
N ASN A 290 0.32 21.07 -13.08
CA ASN A 290 0.02 21.62 -11.74
C ASN A 290 1.24 21.76 -10.84
N TYR A 291 2.45 21.60 -11.40
CA TYR A 291 3.75 21.97 -10.82
C TYR A 291 4.02 21.48 -9.38
N GLY A 292 3.45 20.33 -8.99
CA GLY A 292 3.74 19.64 -7.74
C GLY A 292 2.58 19.60 -6.74
N LEU A 293 1.45 20.23 -7.07
CA LEU A 293 0.27 20.31 -6.21
C LEU A 293 -0.25 18.93 -5.79
N PHE A 294 -0.15 17.92 -6.67
CA PHE A 294 -0.68 16.58 -6.40
C PHE A 294 0.40 15.57 -5.97
N SER A 295 1.64 15.77 -6.38
CA SER A 295 2.80 14.92 -6.08
C SER A 295 3.30 15.18 -4.65
N PHE A 296 3.24 16.44 -4.22
CA PHE A 296 3.66 16.89 -2.89
C PHE A 296 2.48 17.29 -2.00
N ASP A 297 1.29 16.79 -2.31
CA ASP A 297 0.06 17.07 -1.54
C ASP A 297 0.24 16.79 -0.04
N PHE A 298 1.00 15.76 0.33
CA PHE A 298 1.30 15.47 1.73
C PHE A 298 2.05 16.61 2.46
N LEU A 299 2.87 17.40 1.77
CA LEU A 299 3.52 18.58 2.36
C LEU A 299 2.58 19.77 2.34
N LEU A 300 1.97 19.99 1.19
CA LEU A 300 1.21 21.20 0.96
C LEU A 300 -0.14 21.20 1.69
N ALA A 301 -0.71 20.03 2.00
CA ALA A 301 -1.88 19.86 2.88
C ALA A 301 -1.65 20.37 4.31
N LEU A 302 -0.40 20.62 4.72
CA LEU A 302 -0.09 21.27 5.99
C LEU A 302 -0.11 22.81 5.89
N ILE A 303 -0.21 23.36 4.68
CA ILE A 303 -0.23 24.79 4.40
C ILE A 303 -1.69 25.24 4.25
N ARG A 304 -2.09 26.24 5.04
CA ARG A 304 -3.45 26.81 5.00
C ARG A 304 -3.75 27.40 3.62
N GLY A 305 -4.90 27.06 3.04
CA GLY A 305 -5.37 27.58 1.73
C GLY A 305 -5.03 26.71 0.52
N GLN A 306 -4.22 25.65 0.71
CA GLN A 306 -3.98 24.57 -0.26
C GLN A 306 -5.28 23.99 -0.82
N ASP A 307 -6.26 23.73 0.05
CA ASP A 307 -7.51 23.06 -0.32
C ASP A 307 -8.32 23.89 -1.32
N TYR A 308 -8.31 25.22 -1.16
CA TYR A 308 -8.98 26.14 -2.08
C TYR A 308 -8.33 26.11 -3.48
N LEU A 309 -7.00 26.19 -3.55
CA LEU A 309 -6.27 26.07 -4.83
C LEU A 309 -6.55 24.72 -5.50
N ARG A 310 -6.65 23.67 -4.69
CA ARG A 310 -6.94 22.33 -5.17
C ARG A 310 -8.36 22.20 -5.69
N GLU A 311 -9.34 22.71 -4.96
CA GLU A 311 -10.74 22.70 -5.36
C GLU A 311 -10.96 23.46 -6.66
N LEU A 312 -10.35 24.64 -6.82
CA LEU A 312 -10.38 25.40 -8.07
C LEU A 312 -9.82 24.59 -9.25
N VAL A 313 -8.71 23.88 -9.05
CA VAL A 313 -8.09 23.06 -10.09
C VAL A 313 -8.90 21.79 -10.38
N ILE A 314 -9.53 21.17 -9.37
CA ILE A 314 -10.34 19.94 -9.53
C ILE A 314 -11.69 20.24 -10.18
N GLN A 315 -12.39 21.31 -9.78
CA GLN A 315 -13.69 21.67 -10.35
C GLN A 315 -13.58 21.93 -11.86
N ASN A 316 -12.45 22.45 -12.31
CA ASN A 316 -12.20 22.74 -13.72
C ASN A 316 -11.69 21.53 -14.52
N SER A 317 -11.58 20.33 -13.92
CA SER A 317 -10.95 19.20 -14.60
C SER A 317 -11.55 17.83 -14.28
N VAL A 318 -12.34 17.30 -15.22
CA VAL A 318 -12.88 15.93 -15.16
C VAL A 318 -12.04 15.03 -16.07
N PHE A 319 -11.24 14.15 -15.45
CA PHE A 319 -10.36 13.21 -16.16
C PHE A 319 -10.77 11.74 -15.98
N GLN A 320 -11.99 11.51 -15.48
CA GLN A 320 -12.50 10.17 -15.22
C GLN A 320 -13.19 9.63 -16.47
N ALA A 321 -12.89 8.40 -16.84
CA ALA A 321 -13.59 7.68 -17.91
C ALA A 321 -15.06 7.40 -17.52
N SER A 322 -15.33 7.22 -16.22
CA SER A 322 -16.69 7.02 -15.71
C SER A 322 -16.83 7.53 -14.27
N ARG A 323 -17.96 8.19 -13.98
CA ARG A 323 -18.25 8.84 -12.68
C ARG A 323 -18.13 7.94 -11.43
N PRO A 324 -18.48 6.64 -11.47
CA PRO A 324 -18.36 5.77 -10.29
C PRO A 324 -16.92 5.36 -9.97
N PHE A 325 -16.00 5.48 -10.94
CA PHE A 325 -14.63 4.97 -10.83
C PHE A 325 -13.64 6.14 -10.82
N THR A 326 -13.36 6.66 -9.64
CA THR A 326 -12.63 7.93 -9.45
C THR A 326 -11.15 7.76 -9.11
N THR A 327 -10.62 6.54 -9.16
CA THR A 327 -9.26 6.21 -8.74
C THR A 327 -8.28 6.22 -9.91
N PHE A 328 -7.03 6.53 -9.62
CA PHE A 328 -5.97 6.70 -10.62
C PHE A 328 -4.69 6.03 -10.14
N PRO A 329 -3.87 5.45 -11.04
CA PRO A 329 -2.59 4.87 -10.70
C PRO A 329 -1.63 5.93 -10.16
N TYR A 330 -0.57 5.48 -9.50
CA TYR A 330 0.45 6.34 -8.90
C TYR A 330 1.05 7.36 -9.90
N MET A 331 1.14 6.98 -11.18
CA MET A 331 1.65 7.83 -12.26
C MET A 331 0.85 9.12 -12.43
N TRP A 332 -0.46 9.09 -12.14
CA TRP A 332 -1.33 10.23 -12.43
C TRP A 332 -0.92 11.49 -11.67
N SER A 333 -0.52 11.38 -10.40
CA SER A 333 -0.05 12.54 -9.63
C SER A 333 1.17 13.19 -10.27
N TYR A 334 2.13 12.38 -10.72
CA TYR A 334 3.36 12.86 -11.35
C TYR A 334 3.13 13.41 -12.75
N TYR A 335 2.25 12.77 -13.51
CA TYR A 335 1.86 13.24 -14.84
C TYR A 335 1.11 14.57 -14.76
N ARG A 336 0.16 14.68 -13.83
CA ARG A 336 -0.64 15.88 -13.62
C ARG A 336 0.20 17.10 -13.26
N ASP A 337 1.33 16.89 -12.61
CA ASP A 337 2.23 17.96 -12.17
C ASP A 337 3.38 18.26 -13.12
N PHE A 338 3.92 17.26 -13.81
CA PHE A 338 5.17 17.38 -14.57
C PHE A 338 5.16 16.59 -15.90
N GLY A 339 4.01 16.08 -16.32
CA GLY A 339 3.83 15.31 -17.55
C GLY A 339 4.67 14.04 -17.62
N TYR A 340 5.04 13.68 -18.85
CA TYR A 340 5.90 12.53 -19.15
C TYR A 340 7.22 12.54 -18.35
N GLY A 341 7.85 13.71 -18.20
CA GLY A 341 9.09 13.87 -17.44
C GLY A 341 8.92 13.49 -15.97
N GLY A 342 7.81 13.90 -15.34
CA GLY A 342 7.46 13.51 -13.98
C GLY A 342 7.32 12.01 -13.79
N VAL A 343 6.52 11.37 -14.64
CA VAL A 343 6.28 9.92 -14.56
C VAL A 343 7.58 9.15 -14.65
N THR A 344 8.46 9.51 -15.59
CA THR A 344 9.76 8.86 -15.77
C THR A 344 10.68 9.09 -14.57
N LEU A 345 10.88 10.35 -14.16
CA LEU A 345 11.80 10.71 -13.08
C LEU A 345 11.38 10.09 -11.74
N PHE A 346 10.13 10.30 -11.31
CA PHE A 346 9.67 9.79 -10.02
C PHE A 346 9.62 8.27 -9.99
N SER A 347 9.23 7.61 -11.07
CA SER A 347 9.27 6.14 -11.12
C SER A 347 10.69 5.59 -10.97
N PHE A 348 11.68 6.24 -11.61
CA PHE A 348 13.10 5.90 -11.44
C PHE A 348 13.56 6.06 -9.99
N LEU A 349 13.25 7.20 -9.35
CA LEU A 349 13.58 7.45 -7.96
C LEU A 349 12.92 6.44 -7.00
N TRP A 350 11.67 6.04 -7.26
CA TRP A 350 11.02 4.99 -6.48
C TRP A 350 11.68 3.63 -6.67
N GLY A 351 12.10 3.31 -7.90
CA GLY A 351 12.87 2.09 -8.18
C GLY A 351 14.17 2.02 -7.37
N ILE A 352 14.92 3.13 -7.32
CA ILE A 352 16.12 3.28 -6.49
C ILE A 352 15.79 3.13 -5.00
N LEU A 353 14.81 3.88 -4.50
CA LEU A 353 14.48 3.89 -3.07
C LEU A 353 14.03 2.51 -2.58
N PHE A 354 13.12 1.87 -3.31
CA PHE A 354 12.52 0.61 -2.88
C PHE A 354 13.54 -0.53 -2.94
N SER A 355 14.38 -0.55 -3.99
CA SER A 355 15.47 -1.51 -4.11
C SER A 355 16.57 -1.27 -3.09
N SER A 356 16.88 -0.03 -2.76
CA SER A 356 17.86 0.30 -1.72
C SER A 356 17.40 -0.19 -0.34
N THR A 357 16.12 0.03 -0.01
CA THR A 357 15.55 -0.43 1.25
C THR A 357 15.41 -1.94 1.31
N TYR A 358 15.02 -2.59 0.20
CA TYR A 358 15.07 -4.04 0.07
C TYR A 358 16.47 -4.55 0.39
N TRP A 359 17.49 -4.01 -0.28
CA TRP A 359 18.87 -4.42 -0.06
C TRP A 359 19.30 -4.21 1.41
N ARG A 360 19.02 -3.04 2.00
CA ARG A 360 19.35 -2.73 3.40
C ARG A 360 18.67 -3.68 4.38
N MET A 361 17.39 -3.99 4.18
CA MET A 361 16.67 -4.97 4.99
C MET A 361 17.36 -6.35 4.91
N ARG A 362 17.82 -6.72 3.72
CA ARG A 362 18.40 -8.04 3.45
C ARG A 362 19.82 -8.17 4.00
N THR A 363 20.66 -7.14 3.89
CA THR A 363 22.08 -7.18 4.33
C THR A 363 22.28 -6.71 5.77
N ARG A 364 21.46 -5.78 6.26
CA ARG A 364 21.52 -5.21 7.60
C ARG A 364 20.15 -5.28 8.26
N PRO A 365 19.71 -6.48 8.68
CA PRO A 365 18.37 -6.67 9.19
C PRO A 365 18.19 -5.96 10.52
N THR A 366 17.41 -4.88 10.47
CA THR A 366 16.89 -4.17 11.63
C THR A 366 15.37 -4.17 11.52
N PRO A 367 14.66 -4.10 12.66
CA PRO A 367 13.20 -3.96 12.66
C PRO A 367 12.75 -2.77 11.79
N THR A 368 13.48 -1.66 11.85
CA THR A 368 13.20 -0.45 11.07
C THR A 368 13.33 -0.67 9.56
N ASN A 369 14.40 -1.33 9.10
CA ASN A 369 14.55 -1.61 7.67
C ASN A 369 13.46 -2.57 7.17
N MET A 370 13.08 -3.54 8.00
CA MET A 370 12.04 -4.50 7.67
C MET A 370 10.67 -3.84 7.56
N ILE A 371 10.29 -3.00 8.53
CA ILE A 371 8.99 -2.34 8.51
C ILE A 371 8.89 -1.30 7.40
N MET A 372 9.97 -0.56 7.15
CA MET A 372 10.03 0.37 6.01
C MET A 372 9.86 -0.36 4.68
N TYR A 373 10.49 -1.53 4.54
CA TYR A 373 10.30 -2.33 3.34
C TYR A 373 8.87 -2.86 3.20
N CYS A 374 8.24 -3.26 4.31
CA CYS A 374 6.84 -3.66 4.33
C CYS A 374 5.90 -2.55 3.84
N LEU A 375 6.14 -1.31 4.27
CA LEU A 375 5.37 -0.15 3.82
C LEU A 375 5.58 0.12 2.32
N PHE A 376 6.80 -0.03 1.79
CA PHE A 376 7.06 0.14 0.35
C PHE A 376 6.46 -0.97 -0.52
N ILE A 377 6.46 -2.23 -0.07
CA ILE A 377 5.71 -3.30 -0.76
C ILE A 377 4.23 -2.94 -0.88
N THR A 378 3.68 -2.34 0.18
CA THR A 378 2.29 -1.91 0.20
C THR A 378 2.04 -0.81 -0.83
N VAL A 379 2.97 0.14 -1.00
CA VAL A 379 2.93 1.13 -2.09
C VAL A 379 2.97 0.46 -3.45
N VAL A 380 3.84 -0.53 -3.66
CA VAL A 380 3.92 -1.25 -4.94
C VAL A 380 2.59 -1.94 -5.25
N ILE A 381 2.03 -2.73 -4.32
CA ILE A 381 0.80 -3.49 -4.54
C ILE A 381 -0.38 -2.57 -4.88
N LEU A 382 -0.45 -1.39 -4.27
CA LEU A 382 -1.51 -0.42 -4.52
C LEU A 382 -1.20 0.60 -5.62
N SER A 383 -0.03 0.52 -6.26
CA SER A 383 0.42 1.52 -7.23
C SER A 383 -0.49 1.64 -8.45
N PHE A 384 -1.18 0.58 -8.86
CA PHE A 384 -2.16 0.65 -9.95
C PHE A 384 -3.46 1.34 -9.55
N PHE A 385 -3.77 1.38 -8.24
CA PHE A 385 -5.04 1.84 -7.71
C PHE A 385 -4.97 3.27 -7.17
N THR A 386 -3.86 3.64 -6.54
CA THR A 386 -3.65 4.98 -5.98
C THR A 386 -2.18 5.30 -5.80
N ASN A 387 -1.84 6.59 -5.89
CA ASN A 387 -0.62 7.08 -5.27
C ASN A 387 -0.81 7.14 -3.74
N LEU A 388 -0.11 6.29 -2.99
CA LEU A 388 -0.12 6.37 -1.52
C LEU A 388 0.87 7.41 -0.99
N ILE A 389 1.99 7.64 -1.70
CA ILE A 389 3.07 8.50 -1.23
C ILE A 389 2.66 9.96 -1.23
N SER A 390 1.80 10.37 -2.15
CA SER A 390 1.27 11.74 -2.16
C SER A 390 0.26 12.01 -1.02
N ARG A 391 -0.25 10.99 -0.33
CA ARG A 391 -1.30 11.17 0.69
C ARG A 391 -0.71 11.49 2.06
N LEU A 392 -1.14 12.62 2.64
CA LEU A 392 -0.76 13.04 4.00
C LEU A 392 -0.97 11.93 5.04
N ASN A 393 -2.14 11.27 5.03
CA ASN A 393 -2.45 10.18 5.96
C ASN A 393 -1.41 9.05 5.91
N PHE A 394 -0.94 8.68 4.72
CA PHE A 394 0.02 7.58 4.58
C PHE A 394 1.41 8.00 5.05
N ILE A 395 1.87 9.20 4.68
CA ILE A 395 3.16 9.74 5.16
C ILE A 395 3.16 9.90 6.68
N PHE A 396 2.08 10.40 7.27
CA PHE A 396 1.91 10.48 8.72
C PHE A 396 2.06 9.11 9.39
N ASN A 397 1.44 8.06 8.83
CA ASN A 397 1.60 6.69 9.32
C ASN A 397 3.04 6.18 9.21
N ILE A 398 3.76 6.46 8.11
CA ILE A 398 5.19 6.11 7.98
C ILE A 398 5.98 6.80 9.10
N LEU A 399 5.76 8.10 9.33
CA LEU A 399 6.45 8.87 10.35
C LEU A 399 6.17 8.34 11.76
N LEU A 400 4.94 7.94 12.07
CA LEU A 400 4.57 7.33 13.36
C LEU A 400 5.27 5.98 13.58
N VAL A 401 5.33 5.13 12.55
CA VAL A 401 6.05 3.85 12.65
C VAL A 401 7.55 4.10 12.83
N LEU A 402 8.13 5.02 12.07
CA LEU A 402 9.54 5.39 12.17
C LEU A 402 9.90 5.98 13.53
N SER A 403 9.11 6.92 14.04
CA SER A 403 9.34 7.54 15.35
C SER A 403 9.24 6.53 16.48
N THR A 404 8.28 5.60 16.40
CA THR A 404 8.18 4.46 17.32
C THR A 404 9.45 3.61 17.27
N HIS A 405 9.92 3.26 16.07
CA HIS A 405 11.14 2.47 15.88
C HIS A 405 12.40 3.15 16.42
N LEU A 406 12.50 4.47 16.27
CA LEU A 406 13.60 5.26 16.85
C LEU A 406 13.56 5.24 18.38
N TYR A 407 12.37 5.30 18.98
CA TYR A 407 12.18 5.30 20.43
C TYR A 407 12.44 3.93 21.10
N ILE A 408 12.04 2.84 20.44
CA ILE A 408 12.17 1.46 20.97
C ILE A 408 13.56 0.86 20.76
N LYS A 409 14.41 1.47 19.92
CA LYS A 409 15.75 0.96 19.65
C LYS A 409 16.58 0.96 20.94
N LYS A 410 17.13 -0.20 21.32
CA LYS A 410 18.08 -0.27 22.43
C LYS A 410 19.34 0.49 22.07
N LYS A 411 19.84 1.31 23.00
CA LYS A 411 21.21 1.83 22.91
C LYS A 411 22.14 0.62 22.95
N ALA A 412 23.02 0.49 21.97
CA ALA A 412 24.09 -0.49 22.04
C ALA A 412 24.94 -0.10 23.27
N ASN A 413 25.10 -1.01 24.23
CA ASN A 413 26.12 -0.84 25.25
C ASN A 413 27.48 -0.92 24.54
N ILE A 414 28.16 0.22 24.43
CA ILE A 414 29.53 0.33 23.89
C ILE A 414 30.57 -0.20 24.91
N CYS A 415 30.14 -0.80 26.02
CA CYS A 415 31.01 -1.44 27.00
C CYS A 415 30.92 -2.96 26.87
N ASP A 416 31.79 -3.57 26.05
CA ASP A 416 32.43 -4.87 26.40
C ASP A 416 33.51 -5.33 25.39
N ASP A 417 33.61 -4.71 24.20
CA ASP A 417 34.60 -5.15 23.20
C ASP A 417 36.02 -4.62 23.42
N THR A 418 36.22 -3.67 24.33
CA THR A 418 37.56 -3.15 24.69
C THR A 418 38.24 -3.90 25.84
N LYS A 419 37.50 -4.68 26.65
CA LYS A 419 38.13 -5.48 27.72
C LYS A 419 38.66 -6.83 27.23
N ASN A 420 38.03 -7.45 26.23
CA ASN A 420 38.48 -8.76 25.73
C ASN A 420 39.66 -8.70 24.73
N LYS A 421 40.02 -7.50 24.23
CA LYS A 421 41.22 -7.34 23.39
C LYS A 421 42.52 -7.18 24.18
N HIS A 422 42.47 -6.73 25.44
CA HIS A 422 43.67 -6.57 26.24
C HIS A 422 44.10 -7.84 26.98
N THR A 423 43.22 -8.81 27.19
CA THR A 423 43.58 -10.07 27.85
C THR A 423 44.17 -11.13 26.90
N ARG A 424 44.04 -10.96 25.58
CA ARG A 424 44.61 -11.89 24.57
C ARG A 424 45.97 -11.46 23.98
N LEU A 425 46.59 -10.42 24.54
CA LEU A 425 47.90 -9.94 24.11
C LEU A 425 48.99 -10.17 25.19
N ILE A 426 48.69 -10.91 26.26
CA ILE A 426 49.62 -11.21 27.37
C ILE A 426 49.70 -12.73 27.68
N GLU A 427 49.26 -13.60 26.77
CA GLU A 427 49.54 -15.05 26.86
C GLU A 427 50.37 -15.53 25.68
#